data_AF-K2E886-F1
#
_entry.id   AF-K2E886-F1
#
_cell.length_a   1.000
_cell.length_b   1.000
_cell.length_c   1.000
_cell.angle_alpha   90.00
_cell.angle_beta   90.00
_cell.angle_gamma   90.00
#
_symmetry.space_group_name_H-M   'P 1'
#
loop_
_entity.id
_entity.type
_entity.pdbx_description
1 polymer ?
#
loop_
_entity_poly.entity_id
_entity_poly.type
_entity_poly.pdbx_seq_one_letter_code
_entity_poly.pdbx_strand_id
1 'polypeptide(L)'
;MINFLKYRWLYFLISFVVIGAGLFSIAKWGFRYSIDFTGGSNFEFQMNKVVEKSKIQKVMDLNKISVVSFKLQEKNIILRTKVLDQNKESLLKKDLETKLKIKITLLRSETVG
;
A
#
# COMPACT_ATOMS: atom_id res chain seq x y z
N MET A 1 30.96 36.98 23.40
CA MET A 1 30.81 36.00 22.31
C MET A 1 30.48 34.64 22.93
N ILE A 2 29.38 34.00 22.54
CA ILE A 2 28.96 32.69 23.07
C ILE A 2 29.74 31.56 22.38
N ASN A 3 30.27 30.62 23.18
CA ASN A 3 31.09 29.52 22.67
C ASN A 3 30.24 28.26 22.44
N PHE A 4 29.65 28.14 21.26
CA PHE A 4 28.76 27.05 20.87
C PHE A 4 29.44 25.67 20.81
N LEU A 5 30.78 25.62 20.69
CA LEU A 5 31.51 24.36 20.56
C LEU A 5 31.86 23.69 21.89
N LYS A 6 31.57 24.34 23.03
CA LYS A 6 31.91 23.82 24.36
C LYS A 6 31.37 22.41 24.62
N TYR A 7 30.19 22.08 24.08
CA TYR A 7 29.51 20.79 24.30
C TYR A 7 29.41 19.92 23.04
N ARG A 8 30.30 20.14 22.05
CA ARG A 8 30.24 19.39 20.77
C ARG A 8 30.17 17.88 20.93
N TRP A 9 30.90 17.34 21.91
CA TRP A 9 30.94 15.90 22.17
C TRP A 9 29.64 15.36 22.78
N LEU A 10 28.97 16.17 23.62
CA LEU A 10 27.67 15.80 24.19
C LEU A 10 26.60 15.76 23.09
N TYR A 11 26.57 16.77 22.22
CA TYR A 11 25.66 16.78 21.07
C TYR A 11 25.97 15.64 20.08
N PHE A 12 27.25 15.32 19.88
CA PHE A 12 27.65 14.19 19.04
C PHE A 12 27.16 12.86 19.61
N LEU A 13 27.29 12.65 20.92
CA LEU A 13 26.83 11.44 21.59
C LEU A 13 25.31 11.30 21.51
N ILE A 14 24.56 12.37 21.76
CA ILE A 14 23.09 12.37 21.63
C ILE A 14 22.68 12.02 20.19
N SER A 15 23.30 12.68 19.20
CA SER A 15 23.04 12.38 17.78
C SER A 15 23.37 10.93 17.44
N PHE A 16 24.48 10.40 17.94
CA PHE A 16 24.88 9.01 17.70
C PHE A 16 23.86 8.02 18.27
N VAL A 17 23.35 8.26 19.47
CA VAL A 17 22.30 7.42 20.07
C VAL A 17 21.02 7.46 19.24
N VAL A 18 20.59 8.65 18.80
CA VAL A 18 19.37 8.80 17.98
C VAL A 18 19.52 8.11 16.63
N ILE A 19 20.65 8.32 15.94
CA ILE A 19 20.95 7.67 14.66
C ILE A 19 21.04 6.16 14.84
N GLY A 20 21.73 5.69 15.89
CA GLY A 20 21.88 4.28 16.21
C GLY A 20 20.54 3.60 16.48
N ALA A 21 19.65 4.24 17.23
CA ALA A 21 18.30 3.76 17.47
C ALA A 21 17.48 3.69 16.16
N GLY A 22 17.61 4.69 15.29
CA GLY A 22 16.98 4.71 13.96
C GLY A 22 17.47 3.57 13.06
N LEU A 23 18.78 3.35 12.99
CA LEU A 23 19.39 2.25 12.23
C LEU A 23 18.97 0.89 12.79
N PHE A 24 18.96 0.73 14.11
CA PHE A 24 18.49 -0.49 14.75
C PHE A 24 17.02 -0.77 14.42
N SER A 25 16.18 0.27 14.40
CA SER A 25 14.78 0.17 14.01
C SER A 25 14.63 -0.32 12.56
N ILE A 26 15.38 0.28 11.64
CA ILE A 26 15.37 -0.13 10.22
C ILE A 26 15.84 -1.58 10.07
N ALA A 27 16.91 -1.98 10.77
CA ALA A 27 17.44 -3.34 10.69
C ALA A 27 16.47 -4.39 11.26
N LYS A 28 15.75 -4.07 12.33
CA LYS A 28 14.84 -5.02 13.00
C LYS A 28 13.47 -5.15 12.33
N TRP A 29 12.89 -4.04 11.88
CA TRP A 29 11.54 -4.03 11.31
C TRP A 29 11.52 -3.95 9.78
N GLY A 30 12.65 -3.59 9.15
CA GLY A 30 12.75 -3.43 7.70
C GLY A 30 11.95 -2.24 7.17
N PHE A 31 11.97 -2.11 5.84
CA PHE A 31 11.15 -1.13 5.13
C PHE A 31 9.86 -1.78 4.61
N ARG A 32 8.75 -1.04 4.70
CA ARG A 32 7.48 -1.41 4.06
C ARG A 32 7.42 -0.78 2.68
N TYR A 33 8.08 -1.41 1.70
CA TYR A 33 8.14 -0.91 0.34
C TYR A 33 6.74 -0.81 -0.28
N SER A 34 6.50 0.31 -0.99
CA SER A 34 5.31 0.47 -1.82
C SER A 34 5.52 -0.22 -3.17
N ILE A 35 4.43 -0.45 -3.90
CA ILE A 35 4.43 -1.05 -5.25
C ILE A 35 5.34 -0.32 -6.25
N ASP A 36 5.61 0.97 -6.04
CA ASP A 36 6.51 1.77 -6.88
C ASP A 36 7.98 1.28 -6.80
N PHE A 37 8.33 0.55 -5.74
CA PHE A 37 9.68 0.00 -5.52
C PHE A 37 9.76 -1.51 -5.72
N THR A 38 8.67 -2.27 -5.50
CA THR A 38 8.66 -3.75 -5.62
C THR A 38 8.09 -4.24 -6.95
N GLY A 39 7.57 -3.33 -7.78
CA GLY A 39 6.65 -3.66 -8.84
C GLY A 39 5.27 -4.04 -8.30
N GLY A 40 4.23 -3.68 -9.04
CA GLY A 40 2.85 -3.93 -8.65
C GLY A 40 1.85 -3.33 -9.62
N SER A 41 0.58 -3.61 -9.37
CA SER A 41 -0.52 -3.09 -10.18
C SER A 41 -1.42 -2.22 -9.30
N ASN A 42 -1.69 -1.01 -9.80
CA ASN A 42 -2.65 -0.06 -9.27
C ASN A 42 -3.95 -0.21 -10.05
N PHE A 43 -5.03 -0.53 -9.36
CA PHE A 43 -6.37 -0.51 -9.93
C PHE A 43 -7.22 0.51 -9.20
N GLU A 44 -7.90 1.34 -9.98
CA GLU A 44 -8.96 2.20 -9.49
C GLU A 44 -10.28 1.77 -10.10
N PHE A 45 -11.21 1.37 -9.24
CA PHE A 45 -12.53 0.92 -9.61
C PHE A 45 -13.58 1.87 -9.06
N GLN A 46 -14.54 2.25 -9.88
CA GLN A 46 -15.72 2.98 -9.43
C GLN A 46 -16.92 2.04 -9.37
N MET A 47 -17.61 2.08 -8.24
CA MET A 47 -18.81 1.31 -7.94
C MET A 47 -20.04 2.20 -8.05
N ASN A 48 -21.12 1.64 -8.58
CA ASN A 48 -22.41 2.35 -8.61
C ASN A 48 -23.09 2.44 -7.22
N LYS A 49 -22.70 1.60 -6.26
CA LYS A 49 -23.22 1.58 -4.88
C LYS A 49 -22.09 1.58 -3.87
N VAL A 50 -22.29 2.26 -2.74
CA VAL A 50 -21.37 2.21 -1.60
C VAL A 50 -21.45 0.82 -0.99
N VAL A 51 -20.31 0.11 -0.97
CA VAL A 51 -20.19 -1.21 -0.36
C VAL A 51 -19.26 -1.12 0.83
N GLU A 52 -19.60 -1.84 1.89
CA GLU A 52 -18.79 -1.91 3.09
C GLU A 52 -17.42 -2.53 2.79
N LYS A 53 -16.35 -1.88 3.29
CA LYS A 53 -14.96 -2.33 3.13
C LYS A 53 -14.75 -3.80 3.52
N SER A 54 -15.45 -4.27 4.56
CA SER A 54 -15.36 -5.64 5.07
C SER A 54 -15.78 -6.70 4.04
N LYS A 55 -16.80 -6.42 3.20
CA LYS A 55 -17.25 -7.34 2.15
C LYS A 55 -16.28 -7.41 0.98
N ILE A 56 -15.71 -6.26 0.60
CA ILE A 56 -14.72 -6.19 -0.49
C ILE A 56 -13.45 -6.92 -0.06
N GLN A 57 -13.01 -6.72 1.19
CA GLN A 57 -11.83 -7.39 1.73
C GLN A 57 -11.99 -8.91 1.76
N LYS A 58 -13.15 -9.43 2.17
CA LYS A 58 -13.46 -10.86 2.10
C LYS A 58 -13.37 -11.45 0.69
N VAL A 59 -13.82 -10.73 -0.34
CA VAL A 59 -13.72 -11.20 -1.73
C VAL A 59 -12.26 -11.27 -2.20
N MET A 60 -11.44 -10.30 -1.80
CA MET A 60 -10.01 -10.30 -2.13
C MET A 60 -9.23 -11.40 -1.40
N ASP A 61 -9.52 -11.62 -0.12
CA ASP A 61 -8.91 -12.67 0.69
C ASP A 61 -9.25 -14.07 0.12
N LEU A 62 -10.49 -14.28 -0.30
CA LEU A 62 -10.93 -15.51 -0.95
C LEU A 62 -10.19 -15.81 -2.26
N ASN A 63 -9.84 -14.78 -3.02
CA ASN A 63 -9.11 -14.91 -4.28
C ASN A 63 -7.57 -14.96 -4.10
N LYS A 64 -7.07 -15.00 -2.85
CA LYS A 64 -5.64 -15.06 -2.48
C LYS A 64 -4.79 -13.95 -3.13
N ILE A 65 -5.36 -12.78 -3.34
CA ILE A 65 -4.63 -11.66 -3.95
C ILE A 65 -3.86 -10.95 -2.86
N SER A 66 -2.56 -10.80 -3.07
CA SER A 66 -1.69 -10.04 -2.15
C SER A 66 -1.94 -8.53 -2.32
N VAL A 67 -2.88 -8.02 -1.54
CA VAL A 67 -3.21 -6.59 -1.50
C VAL A 67 -2.20 -5.87 -0.60
N VAL A 68 -1.43 -4.96 -1.19
CA VAL A 68 -0.45 -4.12 -0.48
C VAL A 68 -1.15 -2.93 0.18
N SER A 69 -2.17 -2.37 -0.47
CA SER A 69 -2.97 -1.27 0.07
C SER A 69 -4.40 -1.28 -0.47
N PHE A 70 -5.36 -1.02 0.42
CA PHE A 70 -6.77 -0.87 0.10
C PHE A 70 -7.29 0.46 0.65
N LYS A 71 -7.81 1.33 -0.23
CA LYS A 71 -8.52 2.55 0.16
C LYS A 71 -9.91 2.56 -0.47
N LEU A 72 -10.90 2.88 0.36
CA LEU A 72 -12.28 3.11 -0.07
C LEU A 72 -12.57 4.61 0.07
N GLN A 73 -12.92 5.26 -1.03
CA GLN A 73 -13.41 6.63 -1.08
C GLN A 73 -14.82 6.62 -1.62
N GLU A 74 -15.81 6.47 -0.74
CA GLU A 74 -17.25 6.42 -1.06
C GLU A 74 -17.63 5.39 -2.13
N LYS A 75 -17.55 5.79 -3.41
CA LYS A 75 -17.83 4.99 -4.60
C LYS A 75 -16.57 4.50 -5.32
N ASN A 76 -15.40 5.05 -5.02
CA ASN A 76 -14.14 4.64 -5.63
C ASN A 76 -13.38 3.70 -4.68
N ILE A 77 -12.82 2.65 -5.26
CA ILE A 77 -11.92 1.71 -4.61
C ILE A 77 -10.56 1.84 -5.28
N ILE A 78 -9.54 2.14 -4.48
CA ILE A 78 -8.15 2.14 -4.91
C ILE A 78 -7.48 0.89 -4.33
N LEU A 79 -7.03 0.03 -5.23
CA LEU A 79 -6.38 -1.24 -4.94
C LEU A 79 -4.94 -1.19 -5.42
N ARG A 80 -4.02 -1.50 -4.50
CA ARG A 80 -2.62 -1.74 -4.84
C ARG A 80 -2.33 -3.20 -4.57
N THR A 81 -1.99 -3.94 -5.61
CA THR A 81 -1.66 -5.36 -5.50
C THR A 81 -0.22 -5.60 -5.93
N LYS A 82 0.34 -6.73 -5.51
CA LYS A 82 1.54 -7.27 -6.17
C LYS A 82 1.21 -7.52 -7.65
N VAL A 83 2.25 -7.51 -8.50
CA VAL A 83 2.12 -7.65 -9.97
C VAL A 83 1.11 -8.75 -10.30
N LEU A 84 0.04 -8.34 -10.98
CA LEU A 84 -1.00 -9.26 -11.41
C LEU A 84 -0.82 -9.53 -12.90
N ASP A 85 -0.92 -10.80 -13.26
CA ASP A 85 -0.89 -11.23 -14.65
C ASP A 85 -2.23 -10.88 -15.33
N GLN A 86 -2.21 -10.54 -16.63
CA GLN A 86 -3.37 -9.99 -17.36
C GLN A 86 -4.60 -10.92 -17.33
N ASN A 87 -4.36 -12.23 -17.28
CA ASN A 87 -5.38 -13.26 -17.09
C ASN A 87 -6.04 -13.21 -15.69
N LYS A 88 -5.25 -12.92 -14.65
CA LYS A 88 -5.74 -12.79 -13.26
C LYS A 88 -6.52 -11.50 -13.05
N GLU A 89 -6.16 -10.41 -13.75
CA GLU A 89 -6.91 -9.15 -13.72
C GLU A 89 -8.34 -9.33 -14.24
N SER A 90 -8.47 -10.02 -15.37
CA SER A 90 -9.77 -10.28 -16.00
C SER A 90 -10.66 -11.18 -15.15
N LEU A 91 -10.07 -12.18 -14.47
CA LEU A 91 -10.76 -13.04 -13.51
C LEU A 91 -11.22 -12.25 -12.28
N LEU A 92 -10.35 -11.37 -11.77
CA LEU A 92 -10.67 -10.48 -10.65
C LEU A 92 -11.87 -9.59 -10.92
N LYS A 93 -11.89 -8.98 -12.11
CA LYS A 93 -13.00 -8.12 -12.54
C LYS A 93 -14.31 -8.90 -12.58
N LYS A 94 -14.31 -10.09 -13.19
CA LYS A 94 -15.50 -10.96 -13.26
C LYS A 94 -15.97 -11.41 -11.88
N ASP A 95 -15.05 -11.76 -10.99
CA ASP A 95 -15.39 -12.20 -9.63
C ASP A 95 -15.97 -11.07 -8.79
N LEU A 96 -15.42 -9.86 -8.91
CA LEU A 96 -15.94 -8.68 -8.22
C LEU A 96 -17.34 -8.33 -8.75
N GLU A 97 -17.57 -8.34 -10.06
CA GLU A 97 -18.90 -8.11 -10.64
C GLU A 97 -19.92 -9.19 -10.20
N THR A 98 -19.52 -10.45 -10.22
CA THR A 98 -20.40 -11.60 -9.91
C THR A 98 -20.74 -11.67 -8.43
N LYS A 99 -19.74 -11.53 -7.54
CA LYS A 99 -19.93 -11.67 -6.08
C LYS A 99 -20.54 -10.44 -5.45
N LEU A 100 -20.28 -9.25 -5.98
CA LEU A 100 -20.84 -8.01 -5.44
C LEU A 100 -22.16 -7.63 -6.12
N LYS A 101 -22.55 -8.29 -7.23
CA LYS A 101 -23.73 -7.99 -8.06
C LYS A 101 -23.83 -6.49 -8.41
N ILE A 102 -22.68 -5.86 -8.62
CA ILE A 102 -22.56 -4.42 -8.91
C ILE A 102 -21.78 -4.26 -10.20
N LYS A 103 -22.22 -3.32 -11.04
CA LYS A 103 -21.47 -2.88 -12.20
C LYS A 103 -20.27 -2.07 -11.72
N ILE A 104 -19.07 -2.55 -12.03
CA ILE A 104 -17.81 -1.92 -11.64
C ILE A 104 -17.17 -1.35 -12.90
N THR A 105 -16.88 -0.06 -12.89
CA THR A 105 -16.13 0.60 -13.97
C THR A 105 -14.67 0.71 -13.58
N LEU A 106 -13.77 0.20 -14.43
CA LEU A 106 -12.33 0.42 -14.27
C LEU A 106 -12.05 1.86 -14.70
N LEU A 107 -11.59 2.69 -13.77
CA LEU A 107 -11.17 4.05 -14.05
C LEU A 107 -9.71 4.12 -14.47
N ARG A 108 -8.85 3.32 -13.83
CA ARG A 108 -7.39 3.36 -14.05
C ARG A 108 -6.77 2.00 -13.74
N SER A 109 -5.91 1.53 -14.63
CA SER A 109 -5.04 0.37 -14.42
C SER A 109 -3.62 0.79 -14.77
N GLU A 110 -2.72 0.77 -13.79
CA GLU A 110 -1.30 1.06 -13.99
C GLU A 110 -0.48 -0.07 -13.40
N THR A 111 0.30 -0.74 -14.23
CA THR A 111 1.26 -1.74 -13.78
C THR A 111 2.65 -1.12 -13.83
N VAL A 112 3.33 -1.15 -12.69
CA VAL A 112 4.73 -0.75 -12.53
C VAL A 112 5.52 -2.05 -12.44
N GLY A 113 6.42 -2.29 -13.39
CA GLY A 113 7.18 -3.53 -13.51
C GLY A 113 8.43 -3.34 -14.34
#